data_AF-A0A1H7JMJ8-F1
#
_entry.id   AF-A0A1H7JMJ8-F1
#
_cell.length_a   1.000
_cell.length_b   1.000
_cell.length_c   1.000
_cell.angle_alpha   90.00
_cell.angle_beta   90.00
_cell.angle_gamma   90.00
#
_symmetry.space_group_name_H-M   'P 1'
#
loop_
_entity.id
_entity.type
_entity.pdbx_description
1 polymer ?
#
loop_
_entity_poly.entity_id
_entity_poly.type
_entity_poly.pdbx_seq_one_letter_code
_entity_poly.pdbx_strand_id
1 'polypeptide(L)'
;MDIERLFDESYVRVLSREVDGQGFFAAFYERFVAASPEVAEKFRQTDMARQQAMLKKGFYHLLAFYASSHADYYLDQVAISHSRAHLDIRPGLYDLWLDALVETARRFDDRFDDDVELAWRLVMTPGIVYMRFHYDRCDGAMPPPTDRSGGRGR
;
A
#
# COMPACT_ATOMS: atom_id res chain seq x y z
N MET A 1 -17.08 2.69 16.59
CA MET A 1 -15.62 2.67 16.43
C MET A 1 -15.28 3.62 15.29
N ASP A 2 -14.43 4.60 15.53
CA ASP A 2 -14.01 5.56 14.51
C ASP A 2 -12.74 5.04 13.85
N ILE A 3 -12.91 4.31 12.74
CA ILE A 3 -11.84 3.57 12.06
C ILE A 3 -10.75 4.51 11.55
N GLU A 4 -11.15 5.64 10.94
CA GLU A 4 -10.22 6.63 10.39
C GLU A 4 -9.39 7.24 11.51
N ARG A 5 -10.03 7.68 12.59
CA ARG A 5 -9.30 8.25 13.73
C ARG A 5 -8.34 7.26 14.37
N LEU A 6 -8.75 6.02 14.58
CA LEU A 6 -7.89 4.98 15.17
C LEU A 6 -6.67 4.70 14.30
N PHE A 7 -6.89 4.59 12.99
CA PHE A 7 -5.80 4.42 12.03
C PHE A 7 -4.86 5.62 12.04
N ASP A 8 -5.37 6.84 11.90
CA ASP A 8 -4.55 8.06 11.81
C ASP A 8 -3.72 8.27 13.08
N GLU A 9 -4.33 8.09 14.26
CA GLU A 9 -3.63 8.20 15.53
C GLU A 9 -2.52 7.13 15.67
N SER A 10 -2.78 5.89 15.23
CA SER A 10 -1.78 4.83 15.21
C SER A 10 -0.66 5.12 14.19
N TYR A 11 -1.03 5.57 12.99
CA TYR A 11 -0.10 5.91 11.92
C TYR A 11 0.87 7.02 12.35
N VAL A 12 0.38 8.05 13.04
CA VAL A 12 1.24 9.09 13.63
C VAL A 12 2.20 8.50 14.67
N ARG A 13 1.73 7.63 15.56
CA ARG A 13 2.57 7.00 16.60
C ARG A 13 3.66 6.13 16.00
N VAL A 14 3.35 5.27 15.03
CA VAL A 14 4.35 4.37 14.43
C VAL A 14 5.44 5.13 13.68
N LEU A 15 5.11 6.29 13.09
CA LEU A 15 6.09 7.13 12.38
C LEU A 15 6.92 8.02 13.30
N SER A 16 6.46 8.27 14.53
CA SER A 16 7.13 9.15 15.50
C SER A 16 8.16 8.42 16.36
N ARG A 17 8.41 7.13 16.10
CA ARG A 17 9.25 6.28 16.93
C ARG A 17 10.19 5.43 16.09
N GLU A 18 11.33 5.10 16.70
CA GLU A 18 12.22 4.04 16.25
C GLU A 18 12.19 2.90 17.27
N VAL A 19 12.28 1.67 16.78
CA VAL A 19 12.40 0.46 17.61
C VAL A 19 13.73 -0.19 17.22
N ASP A 20 14.60 -0.45 18.20
CA ASP A 20 15.95 -0.99 17.97
C ASP A 20 16.79 -0.19 16.96
N GLY A 21 16.61 1.14 16.95
CA GLY A 21 17.31 2.05 16.03
C GLY A 21 16.82 2.00 14.59
N GLN A 22 15.65 1.38 14.34
CA GLN A 22 15.05 1.26 13.01
C GLN A 22 13.70 1.99 12.96
N GLY A 23 13.49 2.72 11.86
CA GLY A 23 12.20 3.34 11.55
C GLY A 23 11.18 2.32 11.03
N PHE A 24 9.89 2.68 11.13
CA PHE A 24 8.75 1.81 10.79
C PHE A 24 8.86 1.11 9.44
N PHE A 25 9.11 1.86 8.36
CA PHE A 25 9.14 1.29 7.01
C PHE A 25 10.35 0.37 6.76
N ALA A 26 11.48 0.61 7.43
CA ALA A 26 12.63 -0.28 7.34
C ALA A 26 12.30 -1.62 8.00
N ALA A 27 11.77 -1.58 9.23
CA ALA A 27 11.34 -2.78 9.95
C ALA A 27 10.22 -3.54 9.22
N PHE A 28 9.28 -2.82 8.60
CA PHE A 28 8.24 -3.41 7.75
C PHE A 28 8.84 -4.22 6.60
N TYR A 29 9.76 -3.63 5.83
CA TYR A 29 10.36 -4.33 4.69
C TYR A 29 11.21 -5.51 5.11
N GLU A 30 11.95 -5.41 6.22
CA GLU A 30 12.70 -6.55 6.76
C GLU A 30 11.76 -7.71 7.09
N ARG A 31 10.63 -7.43 7.76
CA ARG A 31 9.63 -8.47 8.05
C ARG A 31 8.99 -9.02 6.78
N PHE A 32 8.62 -8.16 5.83
CA PHE A 32 7.91 -8.58 4.61
C PHE A 32 8.82 -9.42 3.69
N VAL A 33 10.06 -8.99 3.48
CA VAL A 33 11.07 -9.74 2.70
C VAL A 33 11.35 -11.10 3.32
N ALA A 34 11.35 -11.21 4.65
CA ALA A 34 11.51 -12.48 5.35
C ALA A 34 10.25 -13.37 5.36
N ALA A 35 9.08 -12.86 4.96
CA ALA A 35 7.81 -13.58 5.08
C ALA A 35 7.70 -14.78 4.12
N SER A 36 8.38 -14.74 2.97
CA SER A 36 8.50 -15.91 2.09
C SER A 36 9.68 -15.81 1.12
N PRO A 37 10.20 -16.94 0.62
CA PRO A 37 11.24 -16.95 -0.42
C PRO A 37 10.82 -16.23 -1.70
N GLU A 38 9.53 -16.26 -2.03
CA GLU A 38 8.99 -15.56 -3.19
C GLU A 38 9.05 -14.05 -3.02
N VAL A 39 8.65 -13.53 -1.86
CA VAL A 39 8.75 -12.10 -1.58
C VAL A 39 10.22 -11.68 -1.63
N ALA A 40 11.12 -12.46 -1.02
CA ALA A 40 12.56 -12.20 -1.07
C ALA A 40 13.09 -12.08 -2.51
N GLU A 41 12.67 -12.97 -3.42
CA GLU A 41 13.10 -12.88 -4.82
C GLU A 41 12.58 -11.61 -5.52
N LYS A 42 11.33 -11.20 -5.25
CA LYS A 42 10.76 -9.96 -5.84
C LYS A 42 11.54 -8.70 -5.44
N PHE A 43 12.25 -8.72 -4.31
CA PHE A 43 13.05 -7.59 -3.81
C PHE A 43 14.57 -7.74 -4.01
N ARG A 44 15.05 -8.86 -4.57
CA ARG A 44 16.50 -9.19 -4.64
C ARG A 44 17.34 -8.11 -5.36
N GLN A 45 16.75 -7.37 -6.29
CA GLN A 45 17.44 -6.33 -7.08
C GLN A 45 16.81 -4.95 -6.87
N THR A 46 16.19 -4.73 -5.72
CA THR A 46 15.51 -3.48 -5.39
C THR A 46 16.40 -2.56 -4.57
N ASP A 47 16.48 -1.30 -4.96
CA ASP A 47 17.00 -0.24 -4.09
C ASP A 47 16.00 -0.01 -2.94
N MET A 48 16.30 -0.61 -1.79
CA MET A 48 15.40 -0.59 -0.64
C MET A 48 15.20 0.80 -0.04
N ALA A 49 16.19 1.70 -0.14
CA ALA A 49 16.04 3.07 0.34
C ALA A 49 15.02 3.84 -0.52
N ARG A 50 15.14 3.71 -1.85
CA ARG A 50 14.14 4.25 -2.79
C ARG A 50 12.78 3.59 -2.61
N GLN A 51 12.74 2.29 -2.40
CA GLN A 51 11.51 1.52 -2.23
C GLN A 51 10.75 1.92 -0.96
N GLN A 52 11.45 2.24 0.14
CA GLN A 52 10.84 2.82 1.34
C GLN A 52 10.22 4.19 1.08
N ALA A 53 10.89 5.06 0.33
CA ALA A 53 10.35 6.37 -0.05
C ALA A 53 9.10 6.24 -0.96
N MET A 54 9.13 5.29 -1.90
CA MET A 54 7.98 4.98 -2.75
C MET A 54 6.80 4.43 -1.94
N LEU A 55 7.06 3.60 -0.92
CA LEU A 55 5.98 3.07 -0.08
C LEU A 55 5.27 4.17 0.72
N LYS A 56 6.02 5.12 1.30
CA LYS A 56 5.44 6.29 1.97
C LYS A 56 4.48 7.05 1.06
N LYS A 57 4.87 7.24 -0.20
CA LYS A 57 3.99 7.83 -1.22
C LYS A 57 2.79 6.93 -1.50
N GLY A 58 3.00 5.62 -1.66
CA GLY A 58 1.93 4.64 -1.84
C GLY A 58 0.86 4.69 -0.75
N PHE A 59 1.27 4.83 0.52
CA PHE A 59 0.37 4.99 1.66
C PHE A 59 -0.55 6.19 1.50
N TYR A 60 -0.02 7.36 1.12
CA TYR A 60 -0.84 8.54 0.86
C TYR A 60 -1.96 8.25 -0.17
N HIS A 61 -1.63 7.56 -1.26
CA HIS A 61 -2.60 7.21 -2.30
C HIS A 61 -3.60 6.14 -1.85
N LEU A 62 -3.19 5.18 -1.03
CA LEU A 62 -4.09 4.19 -0.42
C LEU A 62 -5.10 4.86 0.52
N LEU A 63 -4.65 5.84 1.32
CA LEU A 63 -5.52 6.60 2.23
C LEU A 63 -6.48 7.51 1.47
N ALA A 64 -6.00 8.21 0.44
CA ALA A 64 -6.84 9.00 -0.44
C ALA A 64 -7.90 8.13 -1.14
N PHE A 65 -7.51 6.92 -1.58
CA PHE A 65 -8.44 5.96 -2.17
C PHE A 65 -9.48 5.47 -1.16
N TYR A 66 -9.07 5.12 0.06
CA TYR A 66 -9.98 4.73 1.13
C TYR A 66 -11.02 5.83 1.41
N ALA A 67 -10.59 7.09 1.56
CA ALA A 67 -11.47 8.20 1.90
C ALA A 67 -12.41 8.62 0.75
N SER A 68 -11.96 8.53 -0.50
CA SER A 68 -12.71 9.04 -1.67
C SER A 68 -13.41 7.96 -2.50
N SER A 69 -13.04 6.69 -2.33
CA SER A 69 -13.38 5.59 -3.24
C SER A 69 -13.02 5.86 -4.71
N HIS A 70 -12.09 6.78 -4.97
CA HIS A 70 -11.64 7.15 -6.31
C HIS A 70 -10.15 6.86 -6.48
N ALA A 71 -9.82 5.92 -7.36
CA ALA A 71 -8.42 5.63 -7.68
C ALA A 71 -7.87 6.76 -8.52
N ASP A 72 -6.73 7.33 -8.09
CA ASP A 72 -6.04 8.32 -8.87
C ASP A 72 -5.06 7.68 -9.86
N TYR A 73 -4.54 8.51 -10.76
CA TYR A 73 -3.59 8.07 -11.78
C TYR A 73 -2.37 7.36 -11.18
N TYR A 74 -1.91 7.75 -9.99
CA TYR A 74 -0.75 7.10 -9.39
C TYR A 74 -1.08 5.67 -8.95
N LEU A 75 -2.22 5.46 -8.28
CA LEU A 75 -2.65 4.13 -7.89
C LEU A 75 -2.87 3.22 -9.10
N ASP A 76 -3.39 3.75 -10.20
CA ASP A 76 -3.51 3.03 -11.49
C ASP A 76 -2.16 2.57 -12.02
N GLN A 77 -1.15 3.45 -12.04
CA GLN A 77 0.19 3.09 -12.51
C GLN A 77 0.83 2.03 -11.61
N VAL A 78 0.60 2.10 -10.29
CA VAL A 78 1.08 1.08 -9.36
C VAL A 78 0.39 -0.26 -9.63
N ALA A 79 -0.93 -0.28 -9.84
CA ALA A 79 -1.68 -1.49 -10.19
C ALA A 79 -1.20 -2.13 -11.49
N ILE A 80 -0.99 -1.33 -12.55
CA ILE A 80 -0.43 -1.80 -13.83
C ILE A 80 0.95 -2.41 -13.63
N SER A 81 1.83 -1.71 -12.90
CA SER A 81 3.18 -2.20 -12.59
C SER A 81 3.17 -3.53 -11.83
N HIS A 82 2.17 -3.78 -10.98
CA HIS A 82 2.08 -5.00 -10.16
C HIS A 82 1.37 -6.16 -10.88
N SER A 83 0.78 -5.91 -12.04
CA SER A 83 0.04 -6.91 -12.82
C SER A 83 0.91 -8.08 -13.29
N ARG A 84 0.26 -9.17 -13.72
CA ARG A 84 0.91 -10.34 -14.31
C ARG A 84 1.82 -9.98 -15.48
N ALA A 85 1.42 -9.00 -16.30
CA ALA A 85 2.18 -8.58 -17.47
C ALA A 85 3.47 -7.80 -17.14
N HIS A 86 3.64 -7.37 -15.88
CA HIS A 86 4.74 -6.49 -15.45
C HIS A 86 5.56 -7.18 -14.34
N LEU A 87 5.48 -6.68 -13.09
CA LEU A 87 6.24 -7.27 -11.97
C LEU A 87 5.71 -8.62 -11.51
N ASP A 88 4.52 -9.02 -11.98
CA ASP A 88 3.87 -10.29 -11.65
C ASP A 88 3.76 -10.51 -10.13
N ILE A 89 3.15 -9.55 -9.44
CA ILE A 89 2.94 -9.62 -7.99
C ILE A 89 1.65 -10.39 -7.74
N ARG A 90 1.80 -11.69 -7.43
CA ARG A 90 0.67 -12.60 -7.27
C ARG A 90 -0.28 -12.13 -6.15
N PRO A 91 -1.61 -12.27 -6.31
CA PRO A 91 -2.60 -11.81 -5.33
C PRO A 91 -2.38 -12.28 -3.87
N GLY A 92 -1.85 -13.49 -3.68
CA GLY A 92 -1.55 -14.05 -2.35
C GLY A 92 -0.41 -13.33 -1.61
N LEU A 93 0.46 -12.60 -2.31
CA LEU A 93 1.53 -11.83 -1.67
C LEU A 93 0.99 -10.63 -0.89
N TYR A 94 -0.21 -10.14 -1.22
CA TYR A 94 -0.84 -9.04 -0.49
C TYR A 94 -1.34 -9.46 0.90
N ASP A 95 -1.61 -10.75 1.14
CA ASP A 95 -1.95 -11.23 2.49
C ASP A 95 -0.70 -11.15 3.38
N LEU A 96 0.44 -11.64 2.88
CA LEU A 96 1.74 -11.52 3.55
C LEU A 96 2.14 -10.06 3.78
N TRP A 97 1.86 -9.19 2.80
CA TRP A 97 2.12 -7.75 2.91
C TRP A 97 1.31 -7.12 4.04
N LEU A 98 0.00 -7.42 4.10
CA LEU A 98 -0.88 -6.86 5.13
C LEU A 98 -0.51 -7.38 6.52
N ASP A 99 -0.23 -8.67 6.65
CA ASP A 99 0.18 -9.26 7.92
C ASP A 99 1.53 -8.69 8.39
N ALA A 100 2.51 -8.58 7.48
CA ALA A 100 3.79 -7.94 7.82
C ALA A 100 3.60 -6.48 8.26
N LEU A 101 2.69 -5.75 7.63
CA LEU A 101 2.38 -4.36 7.98
C LEU A 101 1.76 -4.25 9.37
N VAL A 102 0.71 -5.02 9.63
CA VAL A 102 -0.02 -5.04 10.91
C VAL A 102 0.90 -5.47 12.06
N GLU A 103 1.71 -6.51 11.86
CA GLU A 103 2.70 -6.93 12.84
C GLU A 103 3.79 -5.89 13.08
N THR A 104 4.05 -5.01 12.11
CA THR A 104 4.97 -3.88 12.29
C THR A 104 4.31 -2.77 13.08
N ALA A 105 3.06 -2.47 12.80
CA ALA A 105 2.29 -1.51 13.59
C ALA A 105 2.19 -1.96 15.05
N ARG A 106 1.89 -3.24 15.31
CA ARG A 106 1.84 -3.84 16.65
C ARG A 106 3.13 -3.65 17.46
N ARG A 107 4.30 -3.68 16.81
CA ARG A 107 5.60 -3.50 17.47
C ARG A 107 5.92 -2.03 17.73
N PHE A 108 5.45 -1.11 16.88
CA PHE A 108 5.81 0.31 16.92
C PHE A 108 4.81 1.17 17.68
N ASP A 109 3.55 0.76 17.74
CA ASP A 109 2.48 1.45 18.44
C ASP A 109 2.32 0.88 19.86
N ASP A 110 2.67 1.67 20.86
CA ASP A 110 2.54 1.29 22.28
C ASP A 110 1.10 1.26 22.79
N ARG A 111 0.15 1.69 21.96
CA ARG A 111 -1.29 1.63 22.23
C ARG A 111 -2.01 0.71 21.26
N PHE A 112 -1.27 -0.21 20.63
CA PHE A 112 -1.86 -1.17 19.70
C PHE A 112 -2.76 -2.16 20.42
N ASP A 113 -4.02 -2.20 20.02
CA ASP A 113 -5.04 -3.14 20.51
C ASP A 113 -5.82 -3.74 19.32
N ASP A 114 -6.84 -4.55 19.61
CA ASP A 114 -7.63 -5.24 18.58
C ASP A 114 -8.41 -4.25 17.69
N ASP A 115 -8.80 -3.08 18.23
CA ASP A 115 -9.51 -2.04 17.48
C ASP A 115 -8.55 -1.33 16.50
N VAL A 116 -7.31 -1.06 16.93
CA VAL A 116 -6.25 -0.53 16.06
C VAL A 116 -5.87 -1.53 14.98
N GLU A 117 -5.73 -2.82 15.31
CA GLU A 117 -5.49 -3.86 14.30
C GLU A 117 -6.59 -3.86 13.23
N LEU A 118 -7.85 -3.88 13.67
CA LEU A 118 -8.98 -3.86 12.76
C LEU A 118 -8.97 -2.61 11.88
N ALA A 119 -8.64 -1.45 12.44
CA ALA A 119 -8.53 -0.21 11.67
C ALA A 119 -7.46 -0.28 10.57
N TRP A 120 -6.25 -0.77 10.88
CA TRP A 120 -5.19 -1.00 9.88
C TRP A 120 -5.66 -1.91 8.75
N ARG A 121 -6.30 -3.04 9.07
CA ARG A 121 -6.80 -3.98 8.06
C ARG A 121 -7.90 -3.36 7.21
N LEU A 122 -8.88 -2.67 7.80
CA LEU A 122 -9.98 -2.04 7.07
C LEU A 122 -9.51 -0.92 6.15
N VAL A 123 -8.58 -0.08 6.61
CA VAL A 123 -8.08 1.06 5.81
C VAL A 123 -7.25 0.60 4.62
N MET A 124 -6.44 -0.45 4.77
CA MET A 124 -5.60 -0.97 3.67
C MET A 124 -6.37 -1.84 2.66
N THR A 125 -7.47 -2.48 3.09
CA THR A 125 -8.17 -3.49 2.29
C THR A 125 -8.68 -2.98 0.93
N PRO A 126 -9.33 -1.81 0.82
CA PRO A 126 -9.82 -1.33 -0.49
C PRO A 126 -8.71 -1.25 -1.53
N GLY A 127 -7.55 -0.70 -1.15
CA GLY A 127 -6.40 -0.63 -2.04
C GLY A 127 -5.86 -2.01 -2.42
N ILE A 128 -5.75 -2.94 -1.47
CA ILE A 128 -5.35 -4.33 -1.76
C ILE A 128 -6.32 -4.99 -2.74
N VAL A 129 -7.63 -4.83 -2.53
CA VAL A 129 -8.66 -5.36 -3.43
C VAL A 129 -8.52 -4.76 -4.83
N TYR A 130 -8.26 -3.46 -4.93
CA TYR A 130 -7.98 -2.78 -6.19
C TYR A 130 -6.79 -3.40 -6.92
N MET A 131 -5.66 -3.55 -6.23
CA MET A 131 -4.45 -4.14 -6.80
C MET A 131 -4.68 -5.57 -7.30
N ARG A 132 -5.38 -6.41 -6.52
CA ARG A 132 -5.73 -7.78 -6.90
C ARG A 132 -6.66 -7.85 -8.10
N PHE A 133 -7.65 -6.95 -8.18
CA PHE A 133 -8.58 -6.90 -9.30
C PHE A 133 -7.85 -6.68 -10.63
N HIS A 134 -6.82 -5.84 -10.62
CA HIS A 134 -6.05 -5.48 -11.81
C HIS A 134 -4.99 -6.52 -12.23
N TYR A 135 -4.68 -7.52 -11.41
CA TYR A 135 -3.58 -8.47 -11.67
C TYR A 135 -3.64 -9.14 -13.07
N ASP A 136 -4.81 -9.63 -13.47
CA ASP A 136 -5.06 -10.27 -14.78
C ASP A 136 -5.76 -9.33 -15.79
N ARG A 137 -5.92 -8.03 -15.46
CA ARG A 137 -6.77 -7.09 -16.23
C ARG A 137 -6.01 -5.88 -16.79
N CYS A 138 -4.68 -5.87 -16.69
CA CYS A 138 -3.85 -4.79 -17.23
C CYS A 138 -3.37 -5.01 -18.67
N ASP A 139 -3.94 -5.99 -19.39
CA ASP A 139 -3.73 -6.17 -20.82
C ASP A 139 -4.51 -5.12 -21.63
N GLY A 140 -3.98 -3.90 -21.64
CA GLY A 140 -4.53 -2.80 -22.44
C GLY A 140 -4.52 -1.51 -21.64
N ALA A 141 -3.50 -0.67 -21.91
CA ALA A 141 -3.40 0.68 -21.38
C ALA A 141 -4.77 1.39 -21.43
N MET A 142 -5.24 1.88 -20.28
CA MET A 142 -6.32 2.86 -20.27
C MET A 142 -5.88 4.02 -21.17
N PRO A 143 -6.66 4.42 -22.19
CA PRO A 143 -6.33 5.62 -22.95
C PRO A 143 -6.27 6.80 -21.97
N PRO A 144 -5.34 7.76 -22.15
CA PRO A 144 -5.25 8.92 -21.28
C PRO A 144 -6.61 9.63 -21.22
N PRO A 145 -6.95 10.26 -20.08
CA PRO A 145 -8.23 10.96 -19.95
C PRO A 145 -8.37 11.94 -21.10
N THR A 146 -9.41 11.75 -21.90
CA THR A 146 -9.75 12.69 -22.97
C THR A 146 -10.19 13.98 -22.30
N ASP A 147 -9.42 15.03 -22.51
CA ASP A 147 -9.81 16.38 -22.12
C ASP A 147 -11.13 16.72 -22.82
N ARG A 148 -12.24 16.64 -22.07
CA ARG A 148 -13.52 17.21 -22.50
C ARG A 148 -13.48 18.72 -22.27
N SER A 149 -12.59 19.41 -22.97
CA SER A 149 -12.65 20.86 -23.16
C SER A 149 -12.89 21.21 -24.64
N GLY A 150 -13.68 20.39 -25.32
CA GLY A 150 -14.22 20.69 -26.65
C GLY A 150 -15.61 21.33 -26.56
N GLY A 151 -15.68 22.65 -26.73
CA GLY A 151 -16.79 23.29 -27.44
C GLY A 151 -17.97 23.78 -26.61
N ARG A 152 -17.98 25.08 -26.31
CA ARG A 152 -19.17 25.90 -26.60
C ARG A 152 -18.77 26.96 -27.60
N GLY A 153 -19.02 26.66 -28.87
CA GLY A 153 -19.26 27.70 -29.85
C GLY A 153 -20.56 28.41 -29.48
N ARG A 154 -20.50 29.74 -29.47
CA ARG A 154 -21.50 30.67 -29.98
C ARG A 154 -20.82 32.01 -30.17
#